data_AF-A0A3P7K3N2-F1
#
_entry.id   AF-A0A3P7K3N2-F1
#
_cell.length_a   1.000
_cell.length_b   1.000
_cell.length_c   1.000
_cell.angle_alpha   90.00
_cell.angle_beta   90.00
_cell.angle_gamma   90.00
#
_symmetry.space_group_name_H-M   'P 1'
#
loop_
_entity.id
_entity.type
_entity.pdbx_description
1 polymer ?
#
loop_
_entity_poly.entity_id
_entity_poly.type
_entity_poly.pdbx_seq_one_letter_code
_entity_poly.pdbx_strand_id
1 'polypeptide(L)'
;MIVNKRLTSAWEYLVVNTYDVHFYASDTLNREDASLVTAFMDGTKIKKKAANRIPHDLGTPHEEPWAEINQYNIHDTANWRDLNLKFVISCWRDYKLIVEKCDTFNREDASLVTAFMDGTKIKKKAADRIPHDLGTPHEEPWAEINQYNIHDTANWRDLNLKFVISCWRDYKLIVEKCYDRDNARKVLDYFYKLSKKTIRNALNDWDRDHDGMIENSGTPDQTYDAWTMKGTSAYCGSLWLCALSSTISMANELGSKSSMNFLEEILEKAKDAFLTKLWNGRYFNLDECSSNKGIIMADQLCGISYLTMMREDE
;
A
#
# COMPACT_ATOMS: atom_id res chain seq x y z
N MET A 1 -10.83 40.61 -26.82
CA MET A 1 -11.15 40.27 -25.41
C MET A 1 -11.34 38.75 -25.34
N ILE A 2 -10.23 38.01 -25.28
CA ILE A 2 -10.24 36.54 -25.17
C ILE A 2 -10.40 36.23 -23.70
N VAL A 3 -11.61 35.84 -23.30
CA VAL A 3 -11.89 35.45 -21.92
C VAL A 3 -11.22 34.10 -21.66
N ASN A 4 -10.29 34.13 -20.74
CA ASN A 4 -9.51 33.02 -20.21
C ASN A 4 -10.47 32.04 -19.49
N LYS A 5 -11.18 31.18 -20.23
CA LYS A 5 -11.94 30.07 -19.66
C LYS A 5 -10.93 29.03 -19.15
N ARG A 6 -10.62 29.11 -17.85
CA ARG A 6 -9.89 28.05 -17.15
C ARG A 6 -10.61 26.72 -17.36
N LEU A 7 -9.86 25.67 -17.69
CA LEU A 7 -10.25 24.27 -17.79
C LEU A 7 -10.78 23.66 -16.47
N THR A 8 -11.16 24.47 -15.48
CA THR A 8 -11.56 24.01 -14.13
C THR A 8 -13.06 23.75 -14.00
N SER A 9 -13.84 23.94 -15.07
CA SER A 9 -15.31 23.82 -15.02
C SER A 9 -15.90 22.80 -16.00
N ALA A 10 -15.08 21.90 -16.55
CA ALA A 10 -15.59 20.86 -17.43
C ALA A 10 -14.77 19.57 -17.26
N TRP A 11 -15.48 18.48 -16.96
CA TRP A 11 -15.01 17.08 -16.92
C TRP A 11 -14.20 16.71 -15.68
N GLU A 12 -14.88 16.56 -14.54
CA GLU A 12 -14.38 15.70 -13.45
C GLU A 12 -14.33 14.26 -13.97
N TYR A 13 -13.14 13.80 -14.34
CA TYR A 13 -12.90 12.38 -14.56
C TYR A 13 -12.89 11.71 -13.18
N LEU A 14 -13.98 11.03 -12.84
CA LEU A 14 -14.11 10.18 -11.67
C LEU A 14 -13.22 8.93 -11.86
N VAL A 15 -11.93 9.06 -11.56
CA VAL A 15 -11.00 7.92 -11.56
C VAL A 15 -11.21 7.14 -10.27
N VAL A 16 -12.05 6.12 -10.34
CA VAL A 16 -12.32 5.16 -9.26
C VAL A 16 -11.33 4.01 -9.37
N ASN A 17 -10.53 3.78 -8.33
CA ASN A 17 -9.81 2.54 -8.16
C ASN A 17 -9.48 2.35 -6.66
N THR A 18 -9.60 1.12 -6.19
CA THR A 18 -9.28 0.69 -4.82
C THR A 18 -7.79 0.88 -4.57
N TYR A 19 -7.45 1.33 -3.37
CA TYR A 19 -6.09 1.71 -2.98
C TYR A 19 -5.04 0.61 -3.25
N ASP A 20 -5.45 -0.66 -3.26
CA ASP A 20 -4.59 -1.83 -3.42
C ASP A 20 -3.91 -1.93 -4.79
N VAL A 21 -4.57 -1.53 -5.87
CA VAL A 21 -4.00 -1.64 -7.23
C VAL A 21 -2.89 -0.60 -7.46
N HIS A 22 -2.87 0.49 -6.68
CA HIS A 22 -1.94 1.62 -6.85
C HIS A 22 -0.63 1.44 -6.12
N PHE A 23 -0.65 0.64 -5.05
CA PHE A 23 0.53 0.31 -4.28
C PHE A 23 1.60 -0.22 -5.26
N TYR A 24 1.28 -1.26 -6.03
CA TYR A 24 2.30 -2.12 -6.64
C TYR A 24 2.96 -1.61 -7.95
N ALA A 25 2.38 -0.63 -8.65
CA ALA A 25 2.85 -0.28 -10.00
C ALA A 25 4.05 0.70 -10.05
N SER A 26 4.32 1.43 -8.97
CA SER A 26 5.25 2.57 -8.97
C SER A 26 6.73 2.21 -9.17
N ASP A 27 7.17 1.04 -8.69
CA ASP A 27 8.56 0.56 -8.79
C ASP A 27 9.04 0.37 -10.24
N THR A 28 8.12 0.07 -11.16
CA THR A 28 8.47 -0.31 -12.54
C THR A 28 8.81 0.87 -13.46
N LEU A 29 8.62 2.11 -13.02
CA LEU A 29 8.84 3.29 -13.86
C LEU A 29 10.30 3.41 -14.33
N ASN A 30 11.25 3.23 -13.39
CA ASN A 30 12.68 3.42 -13.64
C ASN A 30 13.36 2.20 -14.27
N ARG A 31 12.67 1.06 -14.32
CA ARG A 31 13.20 -0.18 -14.88
C ARG A 31 13.21 -0.15 -16.40
N GLU A 32 14.29 -0.67 -16.98
CA GLU A 32 14.44 -0.88 -18.43
C GLU A 32 14.67 -2.36 -18.71
N ASP A 33 13.98 -2.87 -19.73
CA ASP A 33 14.30 -4.13 -20.39
C ASP A 33 14.46 -3.85 -21.88
N ALA A 34 15.72 -3.85 -22.31
CA ALA A 34 16.13 -3.55 -23.68
C ALA A 34 15.91 -4.73 -24.64
N SER A 35 15.46 -5.89 -24.16
CA SER A 35 15.12 -7.02 -25.02
C SER A 35 14.05 -6.62 -26.04
N LEU A 36 14.17 -7.18 -27.26
CA LEU A 36 13.27 -6.84 -28.36
C LEU A 36 12.20 -7.92 -28.53
N VAL A 37 10.95 -7.52 -28.44
CA VAL A 37 9.79 -8.35 -28.78
C VAL A 37 9.21 -7.91 -30.13
N THR A 38 8.60 -8.85 -30.85
CA THR A 38 7.91 -8.54 -32.10
C THR A 38 6.48 -8.11 -31.77
N ALA A 39 6.08 -6.92 -32.21
CA ALA A 39 4.72 -6.45 -32.10
C ALA A 39 3.78 -7.34 -32.95
N PHE A 40 2.72 -7.86 -32.34
CA PHE A 40 1.79 -8.77 -33.02
C PHE A 40 1.06 -8.12 -34.20
N MET A 41 0.75 -6.82 -34.09
CA MET A 41 -0.09 -6.14 -35.08
C MET A 41 0.62 -5.76 -36.37
N ASP A 42 1.90 -5.38 -36.31
CA ASP A 42 2.63 -4.86 -37.47
C ASP A 42 4.03 -5.47 -37.66
N GLY A 43 4.43 -6.42 -36.81
CA GLY A 43 5.71 -7.11 -36.89
C GLY A 43 6.92 -6.25 -36.50
N THR A 44 6.72 -5.04 -36.01
CA THR A 44 7.82 -4.16 -35.61
C THR A 44 8.57 -4.72 -34.40
N LYS A 45 9.88 -4.44 -34.33
CA LYS A 45 10.70 -4.77 -33.16
C LYS A 45 10.62 -3.65 -32.15
N ILE A 46 10.08 -3.95 -30.96
CA ILE A 46 9.85 -2.98 -29.90
C ILE A 46 10.59 -3.43 -28.65
N LYS A 47 11.02 -2.47 -27.81
CA LYS A 47 11.61 -2.81 -26.50
C LYS A 47 10.53 -3.40 -25.61
N LYS A 48 10.86 -4.48 -24.90
CA LYS A 48 9.97 -5.10 -23.92
C LYS A 48 9.60 -4.11 -22.82
N LYS A 49 10.55 -3.32 -22.30
CA LYS A 49 10.27 -2.19 -21.41
C LYS A 49 11.19 -1.02 -21.67
N ALA A 50 10.64 0.10 -22.14
CA ALA A 50 11.38 1.35 -22.25
C ALA A 50 11.56 2.03 -20.87
N ALA A 51 12.73 2.61 -20.64
CA ALA A 51 12.99 3.45 -19.47
C ALA A 51 12.02 4.64 -19.40
N ASN A 52 11.59 5.03 -18.20
CA ASN A 52 10.68 6.16 -17.94
C ASN A 52 9.31 6.06 -18.63
N ARG A 53 8.91 4.85 -19.01
CA ARG A 53 7.59 4.53 -19.57
C ARG A 53 6.89 3.55 -18.67
N ILE A 54 5.63 3.79 -18.37
CA ILE A 54 4.82 2.88 -17.54
C ILE A 54 4.52 1.61 -18.34
N PRO A 55 4.79 0.42 -17.78
CA PRO A 55 4.44 -0.82 -18.46
C PRO A 55 2.92 -0.95 -18.50
N HIS A 56 2.39 -1.65 -19.50
CA HIS A 56 0.96 -1.96 -19.59
C HIS A 56 0.54 -2.97 -18.50
N ASP A 57 1.42 -3.92 -18.20
CA ASP A 57 1.23 -4.98 -17.20
C ASP A 57 2.55 -5.33 -16.51
N LEU A 58 2.47 -6.10 -15.42
CA LEU A 58 3.59 -6.46 -14.56
C LEU A 58 4.10 -7.89 -14.82
N GLY A 59 3.80 -8.43 -16.00
CA GLY A 59 4.08 -9.82 -16.36
C GLY A 59 2.82 -10.64 -16.55
N THR A 60 2.99 -11.94 -16.78
CA THR A 60 1.89 -12.92 -16.82
C THR A 60 2.05 -13.97 -15.72
N PRO A 61 0.98 -14.70 -15.34
CA PRO A 61 1.08 -15.81 -14.39
C PRO A 61 1.97 -16.99 -14.86
N HIS A 62 2.41 -17.00 -16.12
CA HIS A 62 3.21 -18.08 -16.71
C HIS A 62 4.72 -17.81 -16.67
N GLU A 63 5.13 -16.61 -16.26
CA GLU A 63 6.53 -16.20 -16.08
C GLU A 63 6.71 -15.62 -14.68
N GLU A 64 7.95 -15.29 -14.30
CA GLU A 64 8.25 -14.65 -13.01
C GLU A 64 7.65 -13.23 -12.96
N PRO A 65 6.54 -13.02 -12.23
CA PRO A 65 5.93 -11.70 -12.10
C PRO A 65 6.93 -10.76 -11.43
N TRP A 66 6.87 -9.46 -11.73
CA TRP A 66 7.83 -8.46 -11.23
C TRP A 66 9.24 -8.58 -11.79
N ALA A 67 9.71 -9.73 -12.27
CA ALA A 67 10.99 -9.82 -12.98
C ALA A 67 10.79 -9.46 -14.47
N GLU A 68 9.80 -10.11 -15.10
CA GLU A 68 9.55 -10.05 -16.55
C GLU A 68 8.33 -9.18 -16.89
N ILE A 69 8.47 -7.87 -16.65
CA ILE A 69 7.39 -6.88 -16.81
C ILE A 69 7.03 -6.60 -18.29
N ASN A 70 5.80 -6.11 -18.52
CA ASN A 70 5.27 -5.67 -19.82
C ASN A 70 5.25 -6.74 -20.92
N GLN A 71 4.35 -7.71 -20.76
CA GLN A 71 4.13 -8.82 -21.69
C GLN A 71 3.17 -8.47 -22.81
N TYR A 72 2.49 -7.33 -22.72
CA TYR A 72 1.71 -6.79 -23.81
C TYR A 72 2.60 -6.49 -25.03
N ASN A 73 2.58 -7.39 -26.01
CA ASN A 73 3.33 -7.29 -27.25
C ASN A 73 2.43 -7.04 -28.47
N ILE A 74 1.19 -6.58 -28.29
CA ILE A 74 0.30 -6.27 -29.42
C ILE A 74 0.75 -4.97 -30.11
N HIS A 75 1.13 -3.96 -29.32
CA HIS A 75 1.63 -2.66 -29.76
C HIS A 75 2.79 -2.18 -28.87
N ASP A 76 3.56 -1.20 -29.35
CA ASP A 76 4.53 -0.49 -28.51
C ASP A 76 3.82 0.42 -27.49
N THR A 77 3.74 -0.05 -26.25
CA THR A 77 3.11 0.68 -25.15
C THR A 77 3.94 1.88 -24.69
N ALA A 78 5.24 1.95 -25.05
CA ALA A 78 6.10 3.09 -24.72
C ALA A 78 5.64 4.41 -25.35
N ASN A 79 4.89 4.33 -26.45
CA ASN A 79 4.37 5.49 -27.18
C ASN A 79 2.92 5.84 -26.83
N TRP A 80 2.29 5.08 -25.92
CA TRP A 80 0.92 5.36 -25.50
C TRP A 80 0.88 6.66 -24.71
N ARG A 81 0.01 7.58 -25.15
CA ARG A 81 -0.06 8.93 -24.59
C ARG A 81 -0.71 8.97 -23.21
N ASP A 82 -1.52 7.97 -22.87
CA ASP A 82 -2.34 7.94 -21.68
C ASP A 82 -1.66 7.26 -20.49
N LEU A 83 -0.85 6.21 -20.66
CA LEU A 83 -0.23 5.47 -19.53
C LEU A 83 0.62 6.37 -18.64
N ASN A 84 1.54 7.14 -19.21
CA ASN A 84 2.37 8.07 -18.44
C ASN A 84 1.53 9.20 -17.82
N LEU A 85 0.52 9.72 -18.53
CA LEU A 85 -0.35 10.77 -17.98
C LEU A 85 -1.23 10.24 -16.83
N LYS A 86 -1.78 9.03 -16.98
CA LYS A 86 -2.52 8.31 -15.93
C LYS A 86 -1.63 8.11 -14.71
N PHE A 87 -0.37 7.75 -14.89
CA PHE A 87 0.59 7.63 -13.80
C PHE A 87 0.85 8.97 -13.12
N VAL A 88 1.11 10.06 -13.86
CA VAL A 88 1.31 11.40 -13.27
C VAL A 88 0.07 11.84 -12.48
N ILE A 89 -1.12 11.65 -13.03
CA ILE A 89 -2.39 11.95 -12.34
C ILE A 89 -2.53 11.07 -11.10
N SER A 90 -2.14 9.79 -11.19
CA SER A 90 -2.17 8.85 -10.06
C SER A 90 -1.19 9.28 -8.97
N CYS A 91 0.04 9.67 -9.29
CA CYS A 91 1.01 10.17 -8.32
C CYS A 91 0.54 11.46 -7.64
N TRP A 92 0.00 12.42 -8.40
CA TRP A 92 -0.55 13.64 -7.83
C TRP A 92 -1.73 13.36 -6.91
N ARG A 93 -2.63 12.46 -7.34
CA ARG A 93 -3.74 11.99 -6.52
C ARG A 93 -3.22 11.30 -5.27
N ASP A 94 -2.25 10.40 -5.37
CA ASP A 94 -1.70 9.66 -4.23
C ASP A 94 -1.06 10.60 -3.20
N TYR A 95 -0.29 11.60 -3.66
CA TYR A 95 0.22 12.67 -2.79
C TYR A 95 -0.92 13.40 -2.05
N LYS A 96 -2.00 13.75 -2.76
CA LYS A 96 -3.19 14.34 -2.13
C LYS A 96 -3.89 13.36 -1.18
N LEU A 97 -4.02 12.10 -1.56
CA LEU A 97 -4.67 11.06 -0.76
C LEU A 97 -3.94 10.81 0.55
N ILE A 98 -2.61 10.83 0.58
CA ILE A 98 -1.86 10.67 1.84
C ILE A 98 -2.17 11.84 2.78
N VAL A 99 -2.21 13.08 2.27
CA VAL A 99 -2.55 14.26 3.09
C VAL A 99 -3.99 14.17 3.61
N GLU A 100 -4.97 13.86 2.75
CA GLU A 100 -6.37 13.68 3.15
C GLU A 100 -6.54 12.50 4.13
N LYS A 101 -5.78 11.40 3.95
CA LYS A 101 -5.75 10.27 4.89
C LYS A 101 -5.19 10.69 6.25
N CYS A 102 -4.17 11.54 6.28
CA CYS A 102 -3.69 12.09 7.55
C CYS A 102 -4.78 12.92 8.25
N ASP A 103 -5.50 13.76 7.50
CA ASP A 103 -6.58 14.60 8.04
C ASP A 103 -7.76 13.77 8.55
N THR A 104 -8.04 12.64 7.91
CA THR A 104 -9.10 11.70 8.33
C THR A 104 -8.65 10.70 9.39
N PHE A 105 -7.36 10.59 9.71
CA PHE A 105 -6.82 9.60 10.66
C PHE A 105 -7.54 9.68 12.03
N ASN A 106 -7.61 10.88 12.61
CA ASN A 106 -8.27 11.10 13.90
C ASN A 106 -9.78 11.38 13.79
N ARG A 107 -10.34 11.47 12.57
CA ARG A 107 -11.78 11.70 12.38
C ARG A 107 -12.57 10.49 12.89
N GLU A 108 -13.65 10.74 13.60
CA GLU A 108 -14.62 9.73 14.04
C GLU A 108 -16.00 10.06 13.46
N ASP A 109 -16.69 9.03 13.01
CA ASP A 109 -18.12 9.05 12.72
C ASP A 109 -18.74 7.85 13.44
N ALA A 110 -19.45 8.14 14.53
CA ALA A 110 -20.07 7.15 15.39
C ALA A 110 -21.42 6.64 14.86
N SER A 111 -21.89 7.13 13.70
CA SER A 111 -23.07 6.57 13.05
C SER A 111 -22.85 5.08 12.75
N LEU A 112 -23.91 4.29 12.91
CA LEU A 112 -23.86 2.85 12.73
C LEU A 112 -24.32 2.48 11.33
N VAL A 113 -23.48 1.74 10.61
CA VAL A 113 -23.82 1.08 9.35
C VAL A 113 -23.93 -0.42 9.58
N THR A 114 -24.67 -1.11 8.72
CA THR A 114 -24.82 -2.56 8.79
C THR A 114 -23.83 -3.19 7.83
N ALA A 115 -22.93 -4.03 8.35
CA ALA A 115 -22.01 -4.79 7.53
C ALA A 115 -22.81 -5.76 6.63
N PHE A 116 -22.54 -5.73 5.32
CA PHE A 116 -23.28 -6.55 4.36
C PHE A 116 -23.01 -8.05 4.55
N MET A 117 -21.79 -8.42 4.96
CA MET A 117 -21.39 -9.83 5.02
C MET A 117 -22.11 -10.61 6.13
N ASP A 118 -22.26 -10.03 7.32
CA ASP A 118 -22.72 -10.74 8.52
C ASP A 118 -23.85 -10.03 9.28
N GLY A 119 -24.26 -8.84 8.83
CA GLY A 119 -25.32 -8.05 9.47
C GLY A 119 -24.88 -7.30 10.73
N THR A 120 -23.60 -7.34 11.09
CA THR A 120 -23.09 -6.67 12.30
C THR A 120 -23.24 -5.14 12.19
N LYS A 121 -23.56 -4.47 13.31
CA LYS A 121 -23.59 -3.01 13.39
C LYS A 121 -22.19 -2.48 13.69
N ILE A 122 -21.65 -1.67 12.79
CA ILE A 122 -20.27 -1.17 12.84
C ILE A 122 -20.28 0.36 12.77
N LYS A 123 -19.28 1.02 13.37
CA LYS A 123 -19.13 2.48 13.24
C LYS A 123 -18.73 2.80 11.79
N LYS A 124 -19.30 3.86 11.19
CA LYS A 124 -18.92 4.31 9.84
C LYS A 124 -17.43 4.67 9.77
N LYS A 125 -16.90 5.35 10.79
CA LYS A 125 -15.47 5.68 10.89
C LYS A 125 -15.00 5.64 12.33
N ALA A 126 -14.10 4.72 12.65
CA ALA A 126 -13.40 4.72 13.93
C ALA A 126 -12.20 5.68 13.92
N ALA A 127 -11.95 6.34 15.05
CA ALA A 127 -10.72 7.10 15.26
C ALA A 127 -9.49 6.19 15.14
N ASP A 128 -8.36 6.76 14.69
CA ASP A 128 -7.07 6.08 14.52
C ASP A 128 -7.04 4.94 13.50
N ARG A 129 -8.11 4.83 12.70
CA ARG A 129 -8.22 3.88 11.58
C ARG A 129 -8.25 4.63 10.28
N ILE A 130 -7.45 4.17 9.33
CA ILE A 130 -7.44 4.71 7.98
C ILE A 130 -8.74 4.30 7.29
N PRO A 131 -9.45 5.24 6.64
CA PRO A 131 -10.62 4.86 5.88
C PRO A 131 -10.22 3.97 4.70
N HIS A 132 -11.04 2.96 4.41
CA HIS A 132 -10.89 2.08 3.26
C HIS A 132 -10.94 2.88 1.95
N ASP A 133 -11.92 3.77 1.85
CA ASP A 133 -12.13 4.65 0.71
C ASP A 133 -12.49 6.07 1.17
N LEU A 134 -12.31 7.05 0.28
CA LEU A 134 -12.69 8.44 0.52
C LEU A 134 -14.07 8.76 -0.07
N GLY A 135 -14.97 7.78 -0.10
CA GLY A 135 -16.32 7.96 -0.61
C GLY A 135 -16.56 7.35 -1.98
N THR A 136 -17.77 7.58 -2.48
CA THR A 136 -18.30 7.05 -3.74
C THR A 136 -18.75 8.20 -4.64
N PRO A 137 -18.70 8.05 -5.99
CA PRO A 137 -19.21 9.05 -6.92
C PRO A 137 -20.70 9.40 -6.76
N HIS A 138 -21.46 8.57 -6.07
CA HIS A 138 -22.89 8.76 -5.86
C HIS A 138 -23.23 9.59 -4.62
N GLU A 139 -22.23 9.94 -3.81
CA GLU A 139 -22.37 10.79 -2.61
C GLU A 139 -21.38 11.96 -2.70
N GLU A 140 -20.97 12.54 -1.56
CA GLU A 140 -19.99 13.62 -1.48
C GLU A 140 -18.59 13.03 -1.19
N PRO A 141 -17.70 12.88 -2.21
CA PRO A 141 -16.35 12.38 -1.99
C PRO A 141 -15.58 13.26 -1.00
N TRP A 142 -14.62 12.68 -0.28
CA TRP A 142 -13.81 13.30 0.78
C TRP A 142 -14.59 13.67 2.06
N ALA A 143 -15.84 14.08 1.95
CA ALA A 143 -16.73 14.32 3.09
C ALA A 143 -17.30 13.01 3.63
N GLU A 144 -17.88 12.18 2.76
CA GLU A 144 -18.57 10.94 3.10
C GLU A 144 -17.70 9.70 2.84
N ILE A 145 -16.66 9.53 3.66
CA ILE A 145 -15.68 8.44 3.59
C ILE A 145 -16.24 7.09 4.08
N ASN A 146 -15.52 5.99 3.82
CA ASN A 146 -15.92 4.62 4.21
C ASN A 146 -17.31 4.21 3.70
N GLN A 147 -17.49 4.31 2.39
CA GLN A 147 -18.72 3.83 1.74
C GLN A 147 -18.72 2.33 1.53
N TYR A 148 -17.53 1.71 1.50
CA TYR A 148 -17.42 0.28 1.65
C TYR A 148 -17.97 -0.17 3.00
N ASN A 149 -19.02 -0.99 2.95
CA ASN A 149 -19.72 -1.51 4.13
C ASN A 149 -19.88 -3.04 4.10
N ILE A 150 -19.05 -3.76 3.34
CA ILE A 150 -19.12 -5.23 3.32
C ILE A 150 -18.61 -5.80 4.65
N HIS A 151 -17.45 -5.30 5.10
CA HIS A 151 -16.80 -5.67 6.35
C HIS A 151 -16.49 -4.43 7.20
N ASP A 152 -16.21 -4.66 8.49
CA ASP A 152 -15.66 -3.63 9.36
C ASP A 152 -14.17 -3.37 9.06
N THR A 153 -13.92 -2.39 8.21
CA THR A 153 -12.55 -2.03 7.79
C THR A 153 -11.75 -1.37 8.91
N ALA A 154 -12.39 -0.93 10.00
CA ALA A 154 -11.69 -0.45 11.19
C ALA A 154 -10.84 -1.56 11.85
N ASN A 155 -11.21 -2.81 11.63
CA ASN A 155 -10.51 -3.97 12.12
C ASN A 155 -9.57 -4.59 11.07
N TRP A 156 -9.40 -4.00 9.90
CA TRP A 156 -8.48 -4.55 8.90
C TRP A 156 -7.01 -4.39 9.32
N ARG A 157 -6.22 -5.43 9.08
CA ARG A 157 -4.82 -5.54 9.49
C ARG A 157 -3.85 -4.85 8.55
N ASP A 158 -4.28 -4.50 7.35
CA ASP A 158 -3.40 -4.01 6.28
C ASP A 158 -3.51 -2.50 6.03
N LEU A 159 -4.71 -1.90 6.09
CA LEU A 159 -4.93 -0.48 5.74
C LEU A 159 -4.03 0.48 6.51
N ASN A 160 -4.01 0.34 7.84
CA ASN A 160 -3.18 1.15 8.72
C ASN A 160 -1.68 0.93 8.44
N LEU A 161 -1.26 -0.30 8.12
CA LEU A 161 0.15 -0.61 7.82
C LEU A 161 0.57 -0.04 6.48
N LYS A 162 -0.26 -0.20 5.44
CA LYS A 162 -0.04 0.40 4.13
C LYS A 162 0.05 1.93 4.21
N PHE A 163 -0.72 2.56 5.10
CA PHE A 163 -0.58 3.99 5.38
C PHE A 163 0.80 4.34 5.96
N VAL A 164 1.28 3.62 6.99
CA VAL A 164 2.62 3.83 7.56
C VAL A 164 3.71 3.69 6.49
N ILE A 165 3.62 2.65 5.67
CA ILE A 165 4.55 2.40 4.57
C ILE A 165 4.50 3.55 3.56
N SER A 166 3.30 4.01 3.20
CA SER A 166 3.12 5.13 2.26
C SER A 166 3.67 6.44 2.80
N CYS A 167 3.52 6.73 4.09
CA CYS A 167 4.13 7.89 4.71
C CYS A 167 5.66 7.89 4.54
N TRP A 168 6.31 6.74 4.74
CA TRP A 168 7.77 6.64 4.56
C TRP A 168 8.18 6.73 3.09
N ARG A 169 7.48 5.99 2.22
CA ARG A 169 7.68 6.03 0.77
C ARG A 169 7.59 7.46 0.24
N ASP A 170 6.50 8.16 0.55
CA ASP A 170 6.26 9.50 0.06
C ASP A 170 7.27 10.50 0.65
N TYR A 171 7.70 10.29 1.89
CA TYR A 171 8.79 11.08 2.45
C TYR A 171 10.08 10.91 1.63
N LYS A 172 10.56 9.67 1.45
CA LYS A 172 11.84 9.38 0.79
C LYS A 172 11.84 9.71 -0.70
N LEU A 173 10.74 9.41 -1.39
CA LEU A 173 10.70 9.53 -2.85
C LEU A 173 10.26 10.92 -3.33
N ILE A 174 9.54 11.68 -2.50
CA ILE A 174 8.96 12.99 -2.90
C ILE A 174 9.41 14.09 -1.95
N VAL A 175 9.05 14.01 -0.67
CA VAL A 175 9.19 15.14 0.26
C VAL A 175 10.65 15.51 0.46
N GLU A 176 11.51 14.55 0.75
CA GLU A 176 12.95 14.75 0.97
C GLU A 176 13.63 15.38 -0.24
N LYS A 177 13.18 15.03 -1.45
CA LYS A 177 13.78 15.48 -2.71
C LYS A 177 13.23 16.82 -3.21
N CYS A 178 11.97 17.12 -2.91
CA CYS A 178 11.26 18.27 -3.49
C CYS A 178 11.06 19.44 -2.53
N TYR A 179 11.23 19.26 -1.23
CA TYR A 179 11.00 20.29 -0.21
C TYR A 179 12.31 20.79 0.37
N ASP A 180 12.33 22.03 0.86
CA ASP A 180 13.44 22.49 1.69
C ASP A 180 13.50 21.68 3.00
N ARG A 181 14.68 21.67 3.61
CA ARG A 181 15.00 20.87 4.80
C ARG A 181 13.99 21.08 5.94
N ASP A 182 13.57 22.31 6.19
CA ASP A 182 12.70 22.63 7.33
C ASP A 182 11.27 22.15 7.09
N ASN A 183 10.75 22.31 5.88
CA ASN A 183 9.43 21.80 5.54
C ASN A 183 9.40 20.28 5.42
N ALA A 184 10.44 19.67 4.83
CA ALA A 184 10.57 18.21 4.80
C ALA A 184 10.59 17.63 6.22
N ARG A 185 11.32 18.26 7.14
CA ARG A 185 11.38 17.86 8.54
C ARG A 185 10.02 17.91 9.24
N LYS A 186 9.21 18.94 8.99
CA LYS A 186 7.85 19.06 9.57
C LYS A 186 6.91 17.96 9.08
N VAL A 187 6.95 17.65 7.78
CA VAL A 187 6.15 16.57 7.20
C VAL A 187 6.57 15.22 7.78
N LEU A 188 7.87 14.97 7.89
CA LEU A 188 8.39 13.75 8.52
C LEU A 188 7.95 13.61 9.98
N ASP A 189 8.04 14.68 10.77
CA ASP A 189 7.60 14.68 12.17
C ASP A 189 6.10 14.35 12.29
N TYR A 190 5.27 14.89 11.39
CA TYR A 190 3.84 14.58 11.34
C TYR A 190 3.57 13.13 10.96
N PHE A 191 4.20 12.63 9.89
CA PHE A 191 4.11 11.23 9.47
C PHE A 191 4.57 10.25 10.56
N TYR A 192 5.67 10.57 11.23
CA TYR A 192 6.20 9.76 12.32
C TYR A 192 5.24 9.71 13.51
N LYS A 193 4.62 10.82 13.89
CA LYS A 193 3.63 10.87 14.99
C LYS A 193 2.45 9.93 14.73
N LEU A 194 1.87 9.98 13.53
CA LEU A 194 0.75 9.12 13.15
C LEU A 194 1.18 7.65 13.02
N SER A 195 2.36 7.41 12.42
CA SER A 195 2.89 6.05 12.26
C SER A 195 3.20 5.38 13.59
N LYS A 196 3.85 6.09 14.51
CA LYS A 196 4.13 5.59 15.85
C LYS A 196 2.87 5.26 16.64
N LYS A 197 1.81 6.07 16.50
CA LYS A 197 0.51 5.79 17.11
C LYS A 197 -0.12 4.52 16.50
N THR A 198 -0.04 4.39 15.18
CA THR A 198 -0.51 3.22 14.43
C THR A 198 0.17 1.92 14.89
N ILE A 199 1.51 1.91 14.99
CA ILE A 199 2.29 0.76 15.46
C ILE A 199 1.88 0.36 16.88
N ARG A 200 1.73 1.33 17.79
CA ARG A 200 1.30 1.05 19.17
C ARG A 200 -0.09 0.44 19.25
N ASN A 201 -1.04 0.99 18.50
CA ASN A 201 -2.40 0.46 18.47
C ASN A 201 -2.42 -0.95 17.86
N ALA A 202 -1.68 -1.19 16.78
CA ALA A 202 -1.57 -2.50 16.15
C ALA A 202 -1.03 -3.57 17.12
N LEU A 203 0.03 -3.28 17.87
CA LEU A 203 0.54 -4.20 18.90
C LEU A 203 -0.51 -4.47 19.99
N ASN A 204 -1.16 -3.42 20.51
CA ASN A 204 -2.16 -3.59 21.55
C ASN A 204 -3.37 -4.40 21.09
N ASP A 205 -3.81 -4.20 19.86
CA ASP A 205 -5.08 -4.74 19.36
C ASP A 205 -4.91 -6.10 18.69
N TRP A 206 -3.74 -6.36 18.09
CA TRP A 206 -3.56 -7.46 17.13
C TRP A 206 -2.42 -8.41 17.46
N ASP A 207 -1.47 -8.08 18.35
CA ASP A 207 -0.43 -9.01 18.83
C ASP A 207 -0.89 -9.68 20.14
N ARG A 208 -1.59 -10.80 19.99
CA ARG A 208 -2.29 -11.50 21.08
C ARG A 208 -1.39 -12.42 21.87
N ASP A 209 -0.35 -12.98 21.24
CA ASP A 209 0.59 -13.89 21.89
C ASP A 209 1.88 -13.19 22.35
N HIS A 210 2.01 -11.89 22.08
CA HIS A 210 3.08 -11.00 22.53
C HIS A 210 4.46 -11.39 22.00
N ASP A 211 4.51 -12.00 20.82
CA ASP A 211 5.74 -12.32 20.11
C ASP A 211 6.21 -11.19 19.16
N GLY A 212 5.52 -10.05 19.17
CA GLY A 212 5.85 -8.89 18.36
C GLY A 212 5.29 -8.94 16.94
N MET A 213 4.64 -10.04 16.53
CA MET A 213 3.91 -10.16 15.27
C MET A 213 2.41 -9.90 15.49
N ILE A 214 1.71 -9.52 14.41
CA ILE A 214 0.26 -9.32 14.45
C ILE A 214 -0.48 -10.56 13.92
N GLU A 215 -1.69 -10.80 14.43
CA GLU A 215 -2.56 -11.88 13.96
C GLU A 215 -3.82 -11.38 13.24
N ASN A 216 -4.10 -12.02 12.10
CA ASN A 216 -5.41 -12.02 11.45
C ASN A 216 -6.43 -12.77 12.33
N SER A 217 -7.66 -12.27 12.35
CA SER A 217 -8.72 -12.71 13.25
C SER A 217 -9.31 -14.09 12.94
N GLY A 218 -9.09 -14.63 11.74
CA GLY A 218 -9.90 -15.72 11.20
C GLY A 218 -11.18 -15.24 10.50
N THR A 219 -11.25 -13.97 10.12
CA THR A 219 -12.23 -13.40 9.17
C THR A 219 -11.48 -12.70 8.03
N PRO A 220 -12.13 -12.32 6.93
CA PRO A 220 -11.52 -11.44 5.94
C PRO A 220 -11.32 -10.02 6.53
N ASP A 221 -10.14 -9.80 7.09
CA ASP A 221 -9.74 -8.56 7.76
C ASP A 221 -8.59 -7.85 7.03
N GLN A 222 -8.61 -7.91 5.69
CA GLN A 222 -7.62 -7.33 4.79
C GLN A 222 -8.17 -7.26 3.34
N THR A 223 -7.44 -6.64 2.42
CA THR A 223 -7.87 -6.38 1.02
C THR A 223 -8.42 -7.55 0.22
N TYR A 224 -7.91 -8.77 0.44
CA TYR A 224 -8.48 -10.00 -0.10
C TYR A 224 -9.74 -10.34 0.70
N ASP A 225 -10.76 -9.52 0.56
CA ASP A 225 -11.94 -9.39 1.43
C ASP A 225 -12.91 -10.57 1.38
N ALA A 226 -12.72 -11.50 0.44
CA ALA A 226 -13.39 -12.80 0.42
C ALA A 226 -12.52 -13.94 0.99
N TRP A 227 -11.25 -13.68 1.30
CA TRP A 227 -10.28 -14.69 1.72
C TRP A 227 -9.94 -14.56 3.21
N THR A 228 -10.23 -15.63 3.95
CA THR A 228 -9.94 -15.68 5.39
C THR A 228 -8.49 -16.05 5.66
N MET A 229 -7.83 -15.23 6.48
CA MET A 229 -6.53 -15.52 7.09
C MET A 229 -6.69 -15.63 8.61
N LYS A 230 -5.91 -16.49 9.27
CA LYS A 230 -5.95 -16.69 10.73
C LYS A 230 -4.56 -16.87 11.34
N GLY A 231 -4.33 -16.19 12.46
CA GLY A 231 -3.00 -16.14 13.08
C GLY A 231 -2.08 -15.20 12.31
N THR A 232 -0.78 -15.39 12.41
CA THR A 232 0.18 -14.69 11.55
C THR A 232 -0.04 -15.11 10.10
N SER A 233 -0.17 -14.15 9.18
CA SER A 233 -0.20 -14.40 7.73
C SER A 233 1.04 -13.82 7.05
N ALA A 234 1.45 -14.43 5.95
CA ALA A 234 2.58 -13.93 5.17
C ALA A 234 2.31 -12.51 4.65
N TYR A 235 1.09 -12.28 4.15
CA TYR A 235 0.66 -10.97 3.63
C TYR A 235 0.72 -9.87 4.70
N CYS A 236 -0.11 -9.95 5.74
CA CYS A 236 -0.16 -8.90 6.77
C CYS A 236 1.12 -8.85 7.61
N GLY A 237 1.77 -9.99 7.86
CA GLY A 237 3.04 -10.05 8.57
C GLY A 237 4.17 -9.36 7.80
N SER A 238 4.28 -9.54 6.48
CA SER A 238 5.29 -8.83 5.69
C SER A 238 5.05 -7.31 5.69
N LEU A 239 3.78 -6.86 5.60
CA LEU A 239 3.41 -5.46 5.75
C LEU A 239 3.77 -4.91 7.14
N TRP A 240 3.57 -5.70 8.20
CA TRP A 240 3.92 -5.33 9.56
C TRP A 240 5.42 -5.10 9.73
N LEU A 241 6.25 -6.03 9.25
CA LEU A 241 7.70 -5.88 9.24
C LEU A 241 8.14 -4.63 8.48
N CYS A 242 7.50 -4.37 7.33
CA CYS A 242 7.77 -3.16 6.55
C CYS A 242 7.37 -1.88 7.30
N ALA A 243 6.21 -1.86 7.94
CA ALA A 243 5.71 -0.70 8.68
C ALA A 243 6.59 -0.38 9.92
N LEU A 244 7.04 -1.41 10.64
CA LEU A 244 8.01 -1.27 11.73
C LEU A 244 9.32 -0.68 11.23
N SER A 245 9.92 -1.27 10.20
CA SER A 245 11.17 -0.77 9.61
C SER A 245 11.03 0.66 9.09
N SER A 246 9.92 1.00 8.43
CA SER A 246 9.62 2.37 7.97
C SER A 246 9.55 3.35 9.14
N THR A 247 8.90 2.97 10.24
CA THR A 247 8.79 3.81 11.44
C THR A 247 10.13 3.99 12.14
N ILE A 248 10.99 2.97 12.16
CA ILE A 248 12.37 3.06 12.66
C ILE A 248 13.17 4.05 11.82
N SER A 249 13.10 3.95 10.49
CA SER A 249 13.79 4.88 9.60
C SER A 249 13.34 6.33 9.80
N MET A 250 12.03 6.56 9.94
CA MET A 250 11.52 7.89 10.32
C MET A 250 12.09 8.37 11.65
N ALA A 251 12.14 7.50 12.67
CA ALA A 251 12.68 7.85 13.98
C ALA A 251 14.18 8.19 13.92
N ASN A 252 14.94 7.46 13.11
CA ASN A 252 16.36 7.69 12.88
C ASN A 252 16.62 9.05 12.22
N GLU A 253 15.93 9.34 11.12
CA GLU A 253 15.97 10.65 10.47
C GLU A 253 15.60 11.76 11.45
N LEU A 254 14.62 11.50 12.34
CA LEU A 254 14.22 12.43 13.39
C LEU A 254 15.18 12.51 14.59
N GLY A 255 16.21 11.66 14.69
CA GLY A 255 17.11 11.61 15.84
C GLY A 255 16.46 11.12 17.15
N SER A 256 15.33 10.40 17.06
CA SER A 256 14.52 9.95 18.19
C SER A 256 15.00 8.61 18.79
N LYS A 257 16.21 8.58 19.35
CA LYS A 257 16.92 7.36 19.80
C LYS A 257 16.10 6.43 20.72
N SER A 258 15.42 6.95 21.74
CA SER A 258 14.69 6.10 22.70
C SER A 258 13.51 5.34 22.08
N SER A 259 12.92 5.89 21.01
CA SER A 259 11.83 5.23 20.29
C SER A 259 12.36 4.20 19.30
N MET A 260 13.57 4.40 18.76
CA MET A 260 14.21 3.43 17.87
C MET A 260 14.45 2.11 18.58
N ASN A 261 15.11 2.12 19.75
CA ASN A 261 15.43 0.87 20.46
C ASN A 261 14.19 0.00 20.74
N PHE A 262 13.08 0.63 21.15
CA PHE A 262 11.82 -0.08 21.38
C PHE A 262 11.26 -0.71 20.09
N LEU A 263 11.24 0.04 19.00
CA LEU A 263 10.75 -0.44 17.70
C LEU A 263 11.66 -1.52 17.11
N GLU A 264 12.98 -1.39 17.27
CA GLU A 264 13.98 -2.38 16.85
C GLU A 264 13.80 -3.69 17.62
N GLU A 265 13.57 -3.63 18.94
CA GLU A 265 13.29 -4.83 19.74
C GLU A 265 12.03 -5.56 19.25
N ILE A 266 10.96 -4.82 18.94
CA ILE A 266 9.74 -5.40 18.38
C ILE A 266 10.01 -6.00 16.99
N LEU A 267 10.75 -5.29 16.14
CA LEU A 267 11.06 -5.76 14.79
C LEU A 267 11.84 -7.07 14.80
N GLU A 268 12.81 -7.24 15.70
CA GLU A 268 13.55 -8.50 15.81
C GLU A 268 12.66 -9.65 16.28
N LYS A 269 11.83 -9.43 17.31
CA LYS A 269 10.85 -10.45 17.75
C LYS A 269 9.87 -10.82 16.63
N ALA A 270 9.34 -9.81 15.93
CA ALA A 270 8.43 -9.99 14.80
C ALA A 270 9.07 -10.80 13.66
N LYS A 271 10.36 -10.56 13.34
CA LYS A 271 11.09 -11.34 12.33
C LYS A 271 11.23 -12.81 12.74
N ASP A 272 11.62 -13.05 13.99
CA ASP A 272 11.76 -14.41 14.53
C ASP A 272 10.43 -15.16 14.50
N ALA A 273 9.34 -14.49 14.92
CA ALA A 273 7.98 -15.01 14.82
C ALA A 273 7.58 -15.33 13.38
N PHE A 274 7.78 -14.39 12.45
CA PHE A 274 7.45 -14.55 11.03
C PHE A 274 8.15 -15.77 10.42
N LEU A 275 9.46 -15.90 10.66
CA LEU A 275 10.27 -17.01 10.16
C LEU A 275 9.84 -18.32 10.80
N THR A 276 9.70 -18.36 12.12
CA THR A 276 9.38 -19.59 12.87
C THR A 276 7.98 -20.12 12.53
N LYS A 277 6.99 -19.22 12.42
CA LYS A 277 5.58 -19.60 12.18
C LYS A 277 5.32 -19.97 10.71
N LEU A 278 5.95 -19.27 9.75
CA LEU A 278 5.54 -19.34 8.35
C LEU A 278 6.55 -19.97 7.39
N TRP A 279 7.86 -19.91 7.65
CA TRP A 279 8.85 -20.45 6.70
C TRP A 279 8.85 -21.98 6.72
N ASN A 280 8.56 -22.60 5.56
CA ASN A 280 8.50 -24.06 5.44
C ASN A 280 9.74 -24.70 4.78
N GLY A 281 10.79 -23.91 4.56
CA GLY A 281 12.01 -24.34 3.86
C GLY A 281 12.01 -24.05 2.35
N ARG A 282 10.88 -23.61 1.77
CA ARG A 282 10.79 -23.27 0.34
C ARG A 282 10.07 -21.95 0.09
N TYR A 283 8.97 -21.70 0.80
CA TYR A 283 8.16 -20.49 0.72
C TYR A 283 7.53 -20.19 2.09
N PHE A 284 6.87 -19.05 2.23
CA PHE A 284 6.10 -18.74 3.43
C PHE A 284 4.68 -19.29 3.29
N ASN A 285 4.25 -20.08 4.27
CA ASN A 285 2.86 -20.51 4.37
C ASN A 285 1.94 -19.28 4.37
N LEU A 286 0.75 -19.40 3.76
CA LEU A 286 -0.23 -18.31 3.70
C LEU A 286 -0.51 -17.73 5.09
N ASP A 287 -0.80 -18.61 6.04
CA ASP A 287 -1.03 -18.30 7.45
C ASP A 287 -0.83 -19.57 8.31
N GLU A 288 -1.17 -19.49 9.60
CA GLU A 288 -1.09 -20.61 10.55
C GLU A 288 -2.29 -21.57 10.45
N CYS A 289 -3.26 -21.31 9.57
CA CYS A 289 -4.47 -22.09 9.48
C CYS A 289 -4.24 -23.40 8.71
N SER A 290 -4.57 -24.53 9.35
CA SER A 290 -4.43 -25.85 8.70
C SER A 290 -5.23 -26.01 7.40
N SER A 291 -6.36 -25.32 7.24
CA SER A 291 -7.18 -25.37 6.02
C SER A 291 -6.52 -24.69 4.83
N ASN A 292 -5.57 -23.79 5.08
CA ASN A 292 -4.84 -23.03 4.07
C ASN A 292 -3.46 -23.66 3.74
N LYS A 293 -3.17 -24.82 4.32
CA LYS A 293 -1.89 -25.50 4.15
C LYS A 293 -1.62 -25.84 2.69
N GLY A 294 -0.41 -25.54 2.23
CA GLY A 294 0.04 -25.83 0.87
C GLY A 294 -0.31 -24.75 -0.16
N ILE A 295 -1.08 -23.73 0.21
CA ILE A 295 -1.35 -22.59 -0.66
C ILE A 295 -0.09 -21.71 -0.74
N ILE A 296 0.26 -21.31 -1.97
CA ILE A 296 1.32 -20.34 -2.25
C ILE A 296 0.65 -19.05 -2.72
N MET A 297 0.76 -18.00 -1.92
CA MET A 297 0.22 -16.69 -2.26
C MET A 297 1.25 -15.91 -3.06
N ALA A 298 0.84 -15.33 -4.20
CA ALA A 298 1.71 -14.49 -5.02
C ALA A 298 2.21 -13.26 -4.24
N ASP A 299 1.39 -12.74 -3.33
CA ASP A 299 1.63 -11.52 -2.58
C ASP A 299 2.20 -11.75 -1.16
N GLN A 300 2.70 -12.96 -0.88
CA GLN A 300 3.17 -13.38 0.45
C GLN A 300 4.28 -12.49 1.06
N LEU A 301 5.05 -11.79 0.22
CA LEU A 301 6.18 -10.95 0.64
C LEU A 301 6.04 -9.49 0.16
N CYS A 302 4.80 -9.02 0.02
CA CYS A 302 4.52 -7.67 -0.49
C CYS A 302 5.26 -6.58 0.31
N GLY A 303 5.25 -6.64 1.65
CA GLY A 303 5.94 -5.64 2.47
C GLY A 303 7.46 -5.65 2.29
N ILE A 304 8.06 -6.81 2.01
CA ILE A 304 9.49 -6.89 1.70
C ILE A 304 9.80 -6.21 0.36
N SER A 305 8.94 -6.38 -0.65
CA SER A 305 9.06 -5.66 -1.93
C SER A 305 9.10 -4.13 -1.72
N TYR A 306 8.25 -3.59 -0.83
CA TYR A 306 8.28 -2.16 -0.47
C TYR A 306 9.56 -1.73 0.20
N LEU A 307 10.08 -2.52 1.13
CA LEU A 307 11.35 -2.20 1.79
C LEU A 307 12.47 -2.07 0.77
N THR A 308 12.55 -3.00 -0.19
CA THR A 308 13.56 -2.95 -1.25
C THR A 308 13.40 -1.68 -2.10
N MET A 309 12.18 -1.33 -2.50
CA MET A 309 11.92 -0.11 -3.28
C MET A 309 12.37 1.19 -2.58
N MET A 310 12.29 1.25 -1.24
CA MET A 310 12.61 2.45 -0.47
C MET A 310 14.09 2.52 -0.04
N ARG A 311 14.85 1.44 -0.20
CA ARG A 311 16.30 1.40 0.02
C ARG A 311 16.97 1.69 -1.33
N GLU A 312 17.29 2.94 -1.59
CA GLU A 312 18.18 3.29 -2.71
C GLU A 312 19.55 2.67 -2.43
N ASP A 313 19.90 1.60 -3.17
CA ASP A 313 21.21 0.96 -3.29
C ASP A 313 22.10 0.94 -2.03
N GLU A 314 21.98 -0.13 -1.23
CA GLU A 314 23.13 -0.73 -0.53
C GLU A 314 23.64 -1.95 -1.32
#